data_AF-A0A2A9CE36-F1
#
_entry.id   AF-A0A2A9CE36-F1
#
_cell.length_a   1.000
_cell.length_b   1.000
_cell.length_c   1.000
_cell.angle_alpha   90.00
_cell.angle_beta   90.00
_cell.angle_gamma   90.00
#
_symmetry.space_group_name_H-M   'P 1'
#
loop_
_entity.id
_entity.type
_entity.pdbx_description
1 polymer ?
#
loop_
_entity_poly.entity_id
_entity_poly.type
_entity_poly.pdbx_seq_one_letter_code
_entity_poly.pdbx_strand_id
1 'polypeptide(L)'
;MLGELHVKNESNFIRIIYLVVGIIGPVVIGAGFLRMQLVVGDVAGAFWMLMGFFLILFYIEFLEKKAGLSAKYRWTRAIASMVLFAGFSFYFYLL
;
A
#
# COMPACT_ATOMS: atom_id res chain seq x y z
N MET A 1 -8.35 -7.25 34.94
CA MET A 1 -7.00 -6.67 34.70
C MET A 1 -6.17 -7.50 33.72
N LEU A 2 -5.97 -8.81 33.92
CA LEU A 2 -5.21 -9.66 32.97
C LEU A 2 -5.84 -9.75 31.56
N GLY A 3 -7.18 -9.83 31.46
CA GLY A 3 -7.88 -9.88 30.16
C GLY A 3 -7.74 -8.60 29.32
N GLU A 4 -7.76 -7.42 29.96
CA GLU A 4 -7.59 -6.15 29.24
C GLU A 4 -6.15 -5.93 28.76
N LEU A 5 -5.17 -6.44 29.51
CA LEU A 5 -3.75 -6.40 29.12
C LEU A 5 -3.49 -7.26 27.87
N HIS A 6 -4.09 -8.46 27.77
CA HIS A 6 -3.92 -9.35 26.63
C HIS A 6 -4.52 -8.74 25.35
N VAL A 7 -5.75 -8.21 25.44
CA VAL A 7 -6.46 -7.56 24.32
C VAL A 7 -5.71 -6.31 23.83
N LYS A 8 -5.16 -5.51 24.75
CA LYS A 8 -4.36 -4.33 24.39
C LYS A 8 -3.06 -4.72 23.67
N ASN A 9 -2.42 -5.81 24.08
CA ASN A 9 -1.18 -6.30 23.46
C ASN A 9 -1.41 -6.80 22.03
N GLU A 10 -2.46 -7.60 21.80
CA GLU A 10 -2.83 -8.05 20.46
C GLU A 10 -3.18 -6.88 19.52
N SER A 11 -3.91 -5.87 20.02
CA SER A 11 -4.21 -4.66 19.24
C SER A 11 -2.93 -3.91 18.82
N ASN A 12 -1.93 -3.87 19.69
CA ASN A 12 -0.64 -3.23 19.39
C ASN A 12 0.16 -4.04 18.38
N PHE A 13 0.18 -5.36 18.50
CA PHE A 13 0.85 -6.25 17.57
C PHE A 13 0.30 -6.12 16.14
N ILE A 14 -1.03 -6.13 15.98
CA ILE A 14 -1.68 -5.96 14.67
C ILE A 14 -1.28 -4.62 14.04
N ARG A 15 -1.27 -3.53 14.83
CA ARG A 15 -0.85 -2.19 14.34
C ARG A 15 0.58 -2.19 13.80
N ILE A 16 1.49 -2.90 14.48
CA ILE A 16 2.89 -3.01 14.06
C ILE A 16 2.99 -3.76 12.73
N ILE A 17 2.25 -4.85 12.54
CA ILE A 17 2.22 -5.59 11.27
C ILE A 17 1.79 -4.66 10.14
N TYR A 18 0.69 -3.93 10.31
CA TYR A 18 0.20 -3.02 9.28
C TYR A 18 1.18 -1.88 8.99
N LEU A 19 1.84 -1.33 10.02
CA LEU A 19 2.89 -0.33 9.84
C LEU A 19 4.05 -0.87 9.00
N VAL A 20 4.52 -2.09 9.30
CA VAL A 20 5.57 -2.76 8.54
C VAL A 20 5.15 -2.96 7.09
N VAL A 21 3.92 -3.41 6.84
CA VAL A 21 3.33 -3.51 5.48
C VAL A 21 3.35 -2.13 4.78
N GLY A 22 2.97 -1.08 5.49
CA GLY A 22 2.98 0.30 4.98
C GLY A 22 4.37 0.83 4.64
N ILE A 23 5.42 0.39 5.36
CA ILE A 23 6.81 0.75 5.08
C ILE A 23 7.39 -0.08 3.92
N ILE A 24 7.05 -1.36 3.85
CA ILE A 24 7.52 -2.25 2.77
C ILE A 24 6.99 -1.78 1.42
N GLY A 25 5.75 -1.29 1.34
CA GLY A 25 5.13 -0.83 0.10
C GLY A 25 5.99 0.15 -0.72
N PRO A 26 6.36 1.32 -0.17
CA PRO A 26 7.23 2.29 -0.86
C PRO A 26 8.60 1.72 -1.25
N VAL A 27 9.20 0.87 -0.41
CA VAL A 27 10.49 0.23 -0.69
C VAL A 27 10.37 -0.70 -1.91
N VAL A 28 9.30 -1.50 -1.97
CA VAL A 28 9.02 -2.39 -3.09
C VAL A 28 8.73 -1.60 -4.38
N ILE A 29 8.01 -0.48 -4.29
CA ILE A 29 7.82 0.43 -5.44
C ILE A 29 9.15 0.96 -5.95
N GLY A 30 9.98 1.51 -5.06
CA GLY A 30 11.29 2.06 -5.45
C GLY A 30 12.20 1.00 -6.08
N ALA A 31 12.24 -0.21 -5.50
CA ALA A 31 13.00 -1.32 -6.05
C ALA A 31 12.48 -1.77 -7.42
N GLY A 32 11.16 -1.89 -7.60
CA GLY A 32 10.53 -2.23 -8.88
C GLY A 32 10.83 -1.18 -9.95
N PHE A 33 10.72 0.11 -9.61
CA PHE A 33 11.03 1.22 -10.49
C PHE A 33 12.49 1.20 -10.96
N LEU A 34 13.44 1.09 -10.02
CA LEU A 34 14.87 1.03 -10.34
C LEU A 34 15.18 -0.16 -11.27
N ARG A 35 14.55 -1.31 -11.02
CA ARG A 35 14.73 -2.50 -11.84
C ARG A 35 14.29 -2.27 -13.30
N MET A 36 13.14 -1.61 -13.51
CA MET A 36 12.66 -1.28 -14.85
C MET A 36 13.56 -0.29 -15.60
N GLN A 37 14.26 0.58 -14.88
CA GLN A 37 15.24 1.49 -15.49
C GLN A 37 16.50 0.75 -15.97
N LEU A 38 16.83 -0.37 -15.34
CA LEU A 38 18.04 -1.16 -15.65
C LEU A 38 17.78 -2.25 -16.69
N VAL A 39 16.54 -2.74 -16.79
CA VAL A 39 16.17 -3.87 -17.65
C VAL A 39 15.03 -3.46 -18.57
N VAL A 40 15.31 -3.39 -19.87
CA VAL A 40 14.32 -3.03 -20.90
C VAL A 40 13.23 -4.11 -20.97
N GLY A 41 11.97 -3.68 -20.93
CA GLY A 41 10.81 -4.59 -21.02
C GLY A 41 10.54 -5.40 -19.76
N ASP A 42 11.02 -4.96 -18.59
CA ASP A 42 10.91 -5.73 -17.35
C ASP A 42 9.49 -5.74 -16.75
N VAL A 43 8.74 -6.77 -17.13
CA VAL A 43 7.40 -7.07 -16.59
C VAL A 43 7.44 -7.35 -15.09
N ALA A 44 8.53 -7.93 -14.57
CA ALA A 44 8.65 -8.22 -13.15
C ALA A 44 8.79 -6.92 -12.34
N GLY A 45 9.55 -5.95 -12.84
CA GLY A 45 9.65 -4.63 -12.23
C GLY A 45 8.30 -3.92 -12.13
N ALA A 46 7.49 -3.98 -13.21
CA ALA A 46 6.14 -3.43 -13.21
C ALA A 46 5.21 -4.14 -12.21
N PHE A 47 5.29 -5.48 -12.14
CA PHE A 47 4.57 -6.28 -11.15
C PHE A 47 4.94 -5.88 -9.73
N TRP A 48 6.23 -5.70 -9.42
CA TRP A 48 6.68 -5.29 -8.09
C TRP A 48 6.17 -3.89 -7.73
N MET A 49 6.18 -2.92 -8.65
CA MET A 49 5.58 -1.61 -8.37
C MET A 49 4.08 -1.71 -8.04
N LEU A 50 3.32 -2.49 -8.80
CA LEU A 50 1.90 -2.72 -8.52
C LEU A 50 1.68 -3.37 -7.14
N MET A 51 2.48 -4.39 -6.81
CA MET A 51 2.42 -5.05 -5.50
C MET A 51 2.73 -4.08 -4.37
N GLY A 52 3.77 -3.26 -4.49
CA GLY A 52 4.12 -2.26 -3.49
C GLY A 52 3.01 -1.23 -3.29
N PHE A 53 2.33 -0.82 -4.37
CA PHE A 53 1.17 0.05 -4.31
C PHE A 53 -0.02 -0.57 -3.57
N PHE A 54 -0.32 -1.85 -3.81
CA PHE A 54 -1.37 -2.56 -3.08
C PHE A 54 -1.08 -2.67 -1.57
N LEU A 55 0.18 -2.89 -1.17
CA LEU A 55 0.56 -2.89 0.25
C LEU A 55 0.25 -1.55 0.93
N ILE A 56 0.52 -0.44 0.23
CA ILE A 56 0.17 0.91 0.72
C ILE A 56 -1.35 1.07 0.84
N LEU A 57 -2.12 0.63 -0.16
CA LEU A 57 -3.58 0.70 -0.11
C LEU A 57 -4.16 -0.09 1.08
N PHE A 58 -3.64 -1.28 1.35
CA PHE A 58 -4.04 -2.09 2.50
C PHE A 58 -3.71 -1.40 3.83
N TYR A 59 -2.52 -0.81 3.93
CA TYR A 59 -2.12 -0.06 5.13
C TYR A 59 -3.03 1.14 5.36
N ILE A 60 -3.31 1.93 4.32
CA ILE A 60 -4.20 3.09 4.43
C ILE A 60 -5.63 2.65 4.78
N GLU A 61 -6.14 1.57 4.17
CA GLU A 61 -7.46 1.06 4.50
C GLU A 61 -7.57 0.64 5.98
N PHE A 62 -6.52 0.02 6.53
CA PHE A 62 -6.43 -0.29 7.95
C PHE A 62 -6.47 0.98 8.81
N LEU A 63 -5.68 2.01 8.47
CA LEU A 63 -5.69 3.29 9.19
C LEU A 63 -7.06 3.96 9.15
N GLU A 64 -7.70 4.00 7.98
CA GLU A 64 -9.00 4.64 7.80
C GLU A 64 -10.13 3.90 8.53
N LYS A 65 -10.12 2.56 8.52
CA LYS A 65 -11.06 1.75 9.33
C LYS A 65 -10.92 2.09 10.80
N LYS A 66 -9.68 2.21 11.29
CA LYS A 66 -9.39 2.52 12.69
C LYS A 66 -9.71 3.96 13.07
N ALA A 67 -9.63 4.89 12.12
CA ALA A 67 -10.05 6.27 12.28
C ALA A 67 -11.57 6.46 12.18
N GLY A 68 -12.34 5.39 11.94
CA GLY A 68 -13.80 5.44 11.89
C GLY A 68 -14.37 6.05 10.60
N LEU A 69 -13.57 6.15 9.52
CA LEU A 69 -14.06 6.66 8.24
C LEU A 69 -15.16 5.74 7.67
N SER A 70 -16.15 6.31 6.99
CA SER A 70 -17.19 5.51 6.35
C SER A 70 -16.63 4.69 5.18
N ALA A 71 -17.24 3.52 4.91
CA ALA A 71 -16.82 2.67 3.80
C ALA A 71 -16.82 3.41 2.46
N LYS A 72 -17.81 4.30 2.23
CA LYS A 72 -17.91 5.11 1.02
C LYS A 72 -16.64 5.91 0.77
N TYR A 73 -16.14 6.63 1.78
CA TYR A 73 -14.91 7.42 1.64
C TYR A 73 -13.67 6.56 1.37
N ARG A 74 -13.56 5.42 2.07
CA ARG A 74 -12.43 4.49 1.86
C ARG A 74 -12.38 3.95 0.44
N TRP A 75 -13.53 3.55 -0.11
CA TRP A 75 -13.63 3.07 -1.48
C TRP A 75 -13.37 4.18 -2.51
N THR A 76 -13.92 5.37 -2.31
CA THR A 76 -13.63 6.52 -3.18
C THR A 76 -12.14 6.85 -3.20
N ARG A 77 -11.48 6.89 -2.04
CA ARG A 77 -10.04 7.10 -1.94
C ARG A 77 -9.26 6.01 -2.65
N ALA A 78 -9.58 4.73 -2.41
CA ALA A 78 -8.91 3.60 -3.07
C ALA A 78 -9.03 3.67 -4.60
N ILE A 79 -10.23 3.92 -5.12
CA ILE A 79 -10.48 4.07 -6.57
C ILE A 79 -9.70 5.28 -7.12
N ALA A 80 -9.77 6.43 -6.44
CA ALA A 80 -9.03 7.62 -6.86
C ALA A 80 -7.52 7.36 -6.91
N SER A 81 -6.96 6.68 -5.91
CA SER A 81 -5.56 6.28 -5.91
C SER A 81 -5.22 5.34 -7.07
N MET A 82 -6.07 4.36 -7.38
CA MET A 82 -5.86 3.43 -8.50
C MET A 82 -5.90 4.15 -9.85
N VAL A 83 -6.85 5.07 -10.04
CA VAL A 83 -6.96 5.88 -11.26
C VAL A 83 -5.73 6.77 -11.43
N LEU A 84 -5.28 7.44 -10.35
CA LEU A 84 -4.06 8.25 -10.39
C LEU A 84 -2.83 7.39 -10.71
N PHE A 85 -2.68 6.24 -10.05
CA PHE A 85 -1.56 5.34 -10.29
C PHE A 85 -1.53 4.85 -11.75
N ALA A 86 -2.67 4.44 -12.29
CA ALA A 86 -2.80 4.02 -13.69
C ALA A 86 -2.52 5.18 -14.66
N GLY A 87 -3.04 6.38 -14.38
CA GLY A 87 -2.82 7.58 -15.18
C GLY A 87 -1.35 8.00 -15.23
N PHE A 88 -0.68 8.04 -14.07
CA PHE A 88 0.76 8.30 -14.01
C PHE A 88 1.56 7.23 -14.73
N SER A 89 1.24 5.95 -14.52
CA SER A 89 1.93 4.84 -15.19
C SER A 89 1.81 4.93 -16.71
N PHE A 90 0.61 5.26 -17.22
CA PHE A 90 0.38 5.44 -18.65
C PHE A 90 1.13 6.66 -19.22
N TYR A 91 1.16 7.77 -18.48
CA TYR A 91 1.94 8.95 -18.87
C TYR A 91 3.43 8.63 -19.01
N PHE A 92 4.03 7.94 -18.03
CA PHE A 92 5.43 7.53 -18.08
C PHE A 92 5.72 6.47 -19.15
N TYR A 93 4.74 5.64 -19.52
CA TYR A 93 4.89 4.67 -20.60
C TYR A 93 4.96 5.34 -21.99
N LEU A 94 4.26 6.46 -22.18
CA LEU A 94 4.24 7.20 -23.46
C LEU A 94 5.43 8.14 -23.64
N LEU A 95 6.16 8.44 -22.56
CA LEU A 95 7.29 9.37 -22.55
C LEU A 95 8.60 8.66 -22.91
#